data_AF-A0A7T1AMI8-F1
#
_entry.id   AF-A0A7T1AMI8-F1
#
_cell.length_a   1.000
_cell.length_b   1.000
_cell.length_c   1.000
_cell.angle_alpha   90.00
_cell.angle_beta   90.00
_cell.angle_gamma   90.00
#
_symmetry.space_group_name_H-M   'P 1'
#
loop_
_entity.id
_entity.type
_entity.pdbx_description
1 polymer ?
#
loop_
_entity_poly.entity_id
_entity_poly.type
_entity_poly.pdbx_seq_one_letter_code
_entity_poly.pdbx_strand_id
1 'polypeptide(L)'
;MNEFETKILDEKKNIRNLENEIIPNQYNFDQYSPIDGKLIKTCDKIAAFLETYFSIINGVASPQLIEAKGKLFNELKDRKLDGIDIFLIIDLFR
;
A
#
# COMPACT_ATOMS: atom_id res chain seq x y z
N MET A 1 -9.99 -5.15 -14.25
CA MET A 1 -8.57 -5.49 -13.94
C MET A 1 -8.27 -4.82 -12.61
N ASN A 2 -7.77 -5.54 -11.61
CA ASN A 2 -7.53 -4.99 -10.27
C ASN A 2 -6.11 -4.37 -10.21
N GLU A 3 -5.99 -3.06 -9.99
CA GLU A 3 -4.68 -2.39 -9.89
C GLU A 3 -3.84 -2.91 -8.73
N PHE A 4 -4.46 -3.38 -7.65
CA PHE A 4 -3.81 -3.80 -6.41
C PHE A 4 -3.33 -5.27 -6.40
N GLU A 5 -3.51 -5.99 -7.50
CA GLU A 5 -2.88 -7.29 -7.68
C GLU A 5 -1.45 -7.12 -8.19
N THR A 6 -0.52 -7.78 -7.52
CA THR A 6 0.86 -7.91 -8.01
C THR A 6 0.85 -8.75 -9.28
N LYS A 7 1.38 -8.21 -10.37
CA LYS A 7 1.26 -8.83 -11.69
C LYS A 7 2.41 -8.43 -12.61
N ILE A 8 2.62 -9.23 -13.64
CA ILE A 8 3.52 -8.92 -14.75
C ILE A 8 2.76 -8.99 -16.07
N LEU A 9 3.19 -8.19 -17.03
CA LEU A 9 2.98 -8.47 -18.45
C LEU A 9 4.13 -9.34 -18.94
N ASP A 10 3.85 -10.51 -19.53
CA ASP A 10 4.87 -11.36 -20.13
C ASP A 10 5.22 -10.94 -21.57
N GLU A 11 6.23 -11.58 -22.16
CA GLU A 11 6.71 -11.33 -23.54
C GLU A 11 5.60 -11.44 -24.60
N LYS A 12 4.59 -12.28 -24.31
CA LYS A 12 3.45 -12.52 -25.19
C LYS A 12 2.29 -11.57 -24.91
N LYS A 13 2.51 -10.55 -24.07
CA LYS A 13 1.54 -9.56 -23.60
C LYS A 13 0.37 -10.17 -22.81
N ASN A 14 0.59 -11.31 -22.14
CA ASN A 14 -0.39 -11.87 -21.21
C ASN A 14 -0.14 -11.33 -19.80
N ILE A 15 -1.22 -11.08 -19.07
CA ILE A 15 -1.17 -10.70 -17.66
C ILE A 15 -1.03 -11.97 -16.82
N ARG A 16 -0.04 -12.00 -15.94
CA ARG A 16 0.14 -13.05 -14.92
C ARG A 16 0.12 -12.43 -13.54
N ASN A 17 -0.85 -12.81 -12.73
CA ASN A 17 -0.90 -12.41 -11.32
C ASN A 17 0.11 -13.24 -10.53
N LEU A 18 0.73 -12.61 -9.54
CA LEU A 18 1.71 -13.20 -8.65
C LEU A 18 1.20 -13.03 -7.21
N GLU A 19 1.35 -14.08 -6.41
CA GLU A 19 0.98 -14.02 -4.99
C GLU A 19 1.98 -13.22 -4.15
N ASN A 20 3.13 -12.86 -4.72
CA ASN A 20 4.16 -12.09 -4.05
C ASN A 20 3.68 -10.67 -3.68
N GLU A 21 4.18 -10.13 -2.56
CA GLU A 21 3.93 -8.73 -2.20
C GLU A 21 4.73 -7.76 -3.08
N ILE A 22 5.99 -8.11 -3.32
CA ILE A 22 6.91 -7.44 -4.22
C ILE A 22 7.29 -8.39 -5.35
N ILE A 23 7.42 -7.84 -6.55
CA ILE A 23 7.84 -8.54 -7.75
C ILE A 23 9.26 -9.11 -7.54
N PRO A 24 9.44 -10.44 -7.71
CA PRO A 24 10.77 -11.03 -7.61
C PRO A 24 11.72 -10.52 -8.70
N ASN A 25 13.01 -10.42 -8.36
CA ASN A 25 14.08 -9.96 -9.26
C ASN A 25 14.16 -10.70 -10.61
N GLN A 26 13.66 -11.93 -10.68
CA GLN A 26 13.60 -12.69 -11.94
C GLN A 26 12.72 -12.02 -13.03
N TYR A 27 11.88 -11.05 -12.64
CA TYR A 27 11.06 -10.27 -13.56
C TYR A 27 11.60 -8.84 -13.80
N ASN A 28 12.82 -8.54 -13.34
CA ASN A 28 13.49 -7.26 -13.59
C ASN A 28 14.24 -7.27 -14.94
N PHE A 29 13.49 -7.45 -16.03
CA PHE A 29 14.01 -7.45 -17.39
C PHE A 29 13.03 -6.72 -18.30
N ASP A 30 13.53 -6.03 -19.33
CA ASP A 30 12.75 -5.20 -20.26
C ASP A 30 11.57 -5.93 -20.93
N GLN A 31 11.68 -7.25 -21.02
CA GLN A 31 10.66 -8.12 -21.61
C GLN A 31 9.42 -8.29 -20.72
N TYR A 32 9.50 -7.86 -19.46
CA TYR A 32 8.40 -7.84 -18.50
C TYR A 32 7.95 -6.40 -18.22
N SER A 33 6.66 -6.24 -17.94
CA SER A 33 6.12 -5.00 -17.38
C SER A 33 5.52 -5.30 -16.00
N PRO A 34 6.34 -5.29 -14.93
CA PRO A 34 5.90 -5.65 -13.59
C PRO A 34 5.13 -4.51 -12.88
N ILE A 35 4.18 -4.90 -12.03
CA ILE A 35 3.38 -3.99 -11.19
C ILE A 35 3.29 -4.60 -9.78
N ASP A 36 3.84 -3.89 -8.79
CA ASP A 36 3.74 -4.21 -7.36
C ASP A 36 2.38 -3.78 -6.76
N GLY A 37 1.29 -4.39 -7.20
CA GLY A 37 -0.07 -3.98 -6.79
C GLY A 37 -0.30 -3.98 -5.28
N LYS A 38 0.25 -4.95 -4.54
CA LYS A 38 0.11 -5.02 -3.08
C LYS A 38 0.86 -3.88 -2.38
N LEU A 39 2.01 -3.44 -2.91
CA LEU A 39 2.71 -2.24 -2.46
C LEU A 39 1.88 -0.99 -2.73
N ILE A 40 1.34 -0.84 -3.94
CA ILE A 40 0.47 0.29 -4.31
C ILE A 40 -0.72 0.39 -3.33
N LYS A 41 -1.37 -0.73 -3.00
CA LYS A 41 -2.46 -0.78 -2.01
C LYS A 41 -2.03 -0.35 -0.62
N THR A 42 -0.80 -0.68 -0.23
CA THR A 42 -0.26 -0.30 1.08
C THR A 42 0.01 1.21 1.11
N CYS A 43 0.59 1.76 0.05
CA CYS A 43 0.81 3.21 -0.10
C CYS A 43 -0.51 3.99 -0.09
N ASP A 44 -1.55 3.49 -0.77
CA ASP A 44 -2.90 4.08 -0.76
C ASP A 44 -3.47 4.21 0.66
N LYS A 45 -3.35 3.15 1.47
CA LYS A 45 -3.79 3.18 2.87
C LYS A 45 -2.95 4.11 3.75
N ILE A 46 -1.64 4.16 3.53
CA ILE A 46 -0.76 5.10 4.24
C ILE A 46 -1.17 6.54 3.90
N ALA A 47 -1.45 6.83 2.62
CA ALA A 47 -1.92 8.14 2.19
C ALA A 47 -3.26 8.49 2.86
N ALA A 48 -4.24 7.58 2.85
CA ALA A 48 -5.52 7.78 3.53
C ALA A 48 -5.36 8.03 5.05
N PHE A 49 -4.42 7.33 5.71
CA PHE A 49 -4.11 7.56 7.12
C PHE A 49 -3.54 8.95 7.37
N LEU A 50 -2.58 9.38 6.56
CA LEU A 50 -1.97 10.71 6.65
C LEU A 50 -2.98 11.81 6.34
N GLU A 51 -3.80 11.66 5.30
CA GLU A 51 -4.88 12.59 4.98
C GLU A 51 -5.87 12.75 6.14
N THR A 52 -6.22 11.63 6.78
CA THR A 52 -7.10 11.62 7.95
C THR A 52 -6.45 12.34 9.14
N TYR A 53 -5.16 12.06 9.40
CA TYR A 53 -4.38 12.77 10.42
C TYR A 53 -4.34 14.29 10.16
N PHE A 54 -3.97 14.68 8.94
CA PHE A 54 -3.86 16.09 8.55
C PHE A 54 -5.22 16.81 8.63
N SER A 55 -6.30 16.15 8.24
CA SER A 55 -7.64 16.71 8.35
C SER A 55 -8.01 17.03 9.81
N ILE A 56 -7.73 16.09 10.72
CA ILE A 56 -8.01 16.25 12.15
C ILE A 56 -7.21 17.40 12.76
N ILE A 57 -5.90 17.47 12.51
CA ILE A 57 -5.08 18.56 13.07
C ILE A 57 -5.43 19.93 12.47
N ASN A 58 -5.99 19.97 11.25
CA ASN A 58 -6.49 21.19 10.61
C ASN A 58 -7.95 21.52 10.99
N GLY A 59 -8.54 20.81 11.97
CA GLY A 59 -9.85 21.13 12.55
C GLY A 59 -11.04 20.41 11.90
N VAL A 60 -10.83 19.58 10.88
CA VAL A 60 -11.86 18.70 10.32
C VAL A 60 -11.80 17.38 11.09
N ALA A 61 -12.56 17.27 12.18
CA ALA A 61 -12.48 16.15 13.13
C ALA A 61 -13.85 15.57 13.47
N SER A 62 -14.56 15.03 12.48
CA SER A 62 -15.81 14.31 12.75
C SER A 62 -15.53 12.99 13.49
N PRO A 63 -16.48 12.48 14.31
CA PRO A 63 -16.31 11.19 15.00
C PRO A 63 -15.95 10.05 14.04
N GLN A 64 -16.54 10.03 12.84
CA GLN A 64 -16.28 9.03 11.82
C GLN A 64 -14.84 9.09 11.30
N LEU A 65 -14.29 10.30 11.17
CA LEU A 65 -12.93 10.49 10.69
C LEU A 65 -11.89 10.09 11.74
N ILE A 66 -12.15 10.38 13.02
CA ILE A 66 -11.33 9.92 14.14
C ILE A 66 -11.34 8.38 14.19
N GLU A 67 -12.50 7.76 14.03
CA GLU A 67 -12.64 6.31 13.97
C GLU A 67 -11.89 5.72 12.76
N ALA A 68 -12.01 6.35 11.59
CA ALA A 68 -11.29 5.94 10.37
C ALA A 68 -9.77 5.97 10.58
N LYS A 69 -9.23 7.01 11.24
CA LYS A 69 -7.79 7.09 11.58
C LYS A 69 -7.37 5.89 12.42
N GLY A 70 -8.15 5.56 13.45
CA GLY A 70 -7.88 4.43 14.34
C GLY A 70 -7.94 3.08 13.63
N LYS A 71 -8.90 2.89 12.71
CA LYS A 71 -8.99 1.68 11.89
C LYS A 71 -7.77 1.52 10.98
N LEU A 72 -7.41 2.57 10.25
CA LEU A 72 -6.24 2.57 9.35
C LEU A 72 -4.94 2.32 10.13
N PHE A 73 -4.75 2.96 11.28
CA PHE A 73 -3.59 2.72 12.14
C PHE A 73 -3.52 1.24 12.58
N ASN A 74 -4.62 0.67 13.04
CA ASN A 74 -4.65 -0.74 13.46
C ASN A 74 -4.40 -1.72 12.31
N GLU A 75 -4.80 -1.36 11.09
CA GLU A 75 -4.53 -2.16 9.90
C GLU A 75 -3.04 -2.08 9.46
N LEU A 76 -2.43 -0.91 9.60
CA LEU A 76 -1.07 -0.64 9.14
C LEU A 76 0.03 -0.98 10.16
N LYS A 77 -0.27 -0.93 11.46
CA LYS A 77 0.76 -1.09 12.53
C LYS A 77 1.48 -2.44 12.53
N ASP A 78 0.84 -3.50 12.07
CA ASP A 78 1.42 -4.85 12.02
C ASP A 78 1.86 -5.22 10.59
N ARG A 79 1.74 -4.27 9.64
CA ARG A 79 2.06 -4.50 8.24
C ARG A 79 3.56 -4.45 8.02
N LYS A 80 4.09 -5.50 7.41
CA LYS A 80 5.44 -5.56 6.87
C LYS A 80 5.36 -5.75 5.38
N LEU A 81 6.28 -5.13 4.65
CA LEU A 81 6.35 -5.23 3.20
C LEU A 81 7.82 -5.35 2.78
N ASP A 82 8.20 -6.57 2.38
CA ASP A 82 9.57 -6.93 1.97
C ASP A 82 10.68 -6.36 2.87
N GLY A 83 10.51 -6.52 4.19
CA GLY A 83 11.47 -6.05 5.20
C GLY A 83 11.26 -4.60 5.67
N ILE A 84 10.38 -3.83 5.02
CA ILE A 84 9.96 -2.51 5.48
C ILE A 84 8.88 -2.68 6.54
N ASP A 85 9.13 -2.16 7.75
CA ASP A 85 8.14 -2.10 8.82
C ASP A 85 7.32 -0.81 8.69
N ILE A 86 6.04 -0.95 8.31
CA ILE A 86 5.17 0.19 8.06
C ILE A 86 4.88 0.97 9.36
N PHE A 87 4.98 0.32 10.52
CA PHE A 87 4.83 0.97 11.81
C PHE A 87 5.76 2.17 11.96
N LEU A 88 7.02 2.03 11.52
CA LEU A 88 8.04 3.09 11.63
C LEU A 88 7.67 4.36 10.84
N ILE A 89 6.82 4.23 9.81
CA ILE A 89 6.36 5.34 8.99
C ILE A 89 5.19 6.06 9.70
N ILE A 90 4.24 5.29 10.22
CA ILE A 90 2.98 5.84 10.75
C ILE A 90 3.07 6.29 12.21
N ASP A 91 4.01 5.75 13.00
CA ASP A 91 4.14 6.07 14.44
C ASP A 91 4.47 7.55 14.69
N LEU A 92 5.11 8.22 13.72
CA LEU A 92 5.39 9.66 13.74
C LEU A 92 4.12 10.53 13.71
N PHE A 93 2.97 9.95 13.34
CA PHE A 93 1.70 10.65 13.12
C PHE A 93 0.57 10.09 14.01
N ARG A 94 0.93 9.55 15.16
CA ARG A 94 -0.01 8.96 16.11
C ARG A 94 -0.92 9.99 16.77
#